data_AF-A0A2A3XCE9-F1
#
_entry.id   AF-A0A2A3XCE9-F1
#
_cell.length_a   1.000
_cell.length_b   1.000
_cell.length_c   1.000
_cell.angle_alpha   90.00
_cell.angle_beta   90.00
_cell.angle_gamma   90.00
#
_symmetry.space_group_name_H-M   'P 1'
#
loop_
_entity.id
_entity.type
_entity.pdbx_description
1 polymer ?
#
loop_
_entity_poly.entity_id
_entity_poly.type
_entity_poly.pdbx_seq_one_letter_code
_entity_poly.pdbx_strand_id
1 'polypeptide(L)' 'MTIERFSELTGLTPDTIRGQLNQGNLPLIKVGRRRLVNVALFTIECLQSEDWH' A
#
# COMPACT_ATOMS: atom_id res chain seq x y z
N MET A 1 6.70 0.48 3.85
CA MET A 1 6.18 1.17 5.05
C MET A 1 5.31 0.22 5.87
N THR A 2 5.27 0.34 7.21
CA THR A 2 4.35 -0.48 8.04
C THR A 2 2.90 -0.09 7.81
N ILE A 3 1.95 -0.98 8.14
CA ILE A 3 0.51 -0.71 7.99
C ILE A 3 0.10 0.43 8.92
N GLU A 4 0.63 0.46 10.14
CA GLU A 4 0.34 1.46 11.16
C GLU A 4 0.77 2.85 10.68
N ARG A 5 1.99 2.97 10.14
CA ARG A 5 2.48 4.25 9.62
C ARG A 5 1.76 4.68 8.35
N PHE A 6 1.38 3.73 7.50
CA PHE A 6 0.58 4.03 6.31
C PHE A 6 -0.83 4.51 6.68
N SER A 7 -1.43 3.92 7.70
CA SER A 7 -2.71 4.36 8.26
C SER A 7 -2.64 5.79 8.80
N GLU A 8 -1.64 6.11 9.61
CA GLU A 8 -1.42 7.47 10.14
C GLU A 8 -1.29 8.53 9.04
N LEU A 9 -0.59 8.21 7.94
CA LEU A 9 -0.30 9.18 6.88
C LEU A 9 -1.45 9.33 5.86
N THR A 10 -2.25 8.28 5.65
CA THR A 10 -3.33 8.29 4.64
C THR A 10 -4.71 8.53 5.22
N GLY A 11 -4.90 8.33 6.53
CA GLY A 11 -6.21 8.33 7.18
C GLY A 11 -7.03 7.05 6.95
N LEU A 12 -6.53 6.09 6.17
CA LEU A 12 -7.19 4.80 5.99
C LEU A 12 -7.07 3.94 7.24
N THR A 13 -8.12 3.19 7.57
CA THR A 13 -8.05 2.26 8.70
C THR A 13 -7.10 1.09 8.40
N PRO A 14 -6.44 0.49 9.42
CA PRO A 14 -5.60 -0.69 9.22
C PRO A 14 -6.33 -1.84 8.52
N ASP A 15 -7.63 -2.03 8.78
CA ASP A 15 -8.43 -3.09 8.16
C ASP A 15 -8.72 -2.82 6.69
N THR A 16 -9.00 -1.57 6.32
CA THR A 16 -9.09 -1.16 4.92
C THR A 16 -7.79 -1.46 4.19
N ILE A 17 -6.64 -1.08 4.77
CA ILE A 17 -5.31 -1.32 4.15
C ILE A 17 -5.06 -2.82 3.97
N ARG A 18 -5.37 -3.66 4.97
CA ARG A 18 -5.26 -5.13 4.86
C ARG A 18 -6.17 -5.69 3.76
N GLY A 19 -7.40 -5.18 3.65
CA GLY A 19 -8.31 -5.54 2.57
C GLY A 19 -7.72 -5.24 1.19
N GLN A 20 -7.18 -4.03 1.00
CA GLN A 20 -6.55 -3.63 -0.26
C GLN A 20 -5.30 -4.46 -0.59
N LEU A 21 -4.45 -4.77 0.41
CA LEU A 21 -3.29 -5.64 0.22
C LEU A 21 -3.71 -7.07 -0.17
N ASN A 22 -4.76 -7.61 0.44
CA ASN A 22 -5.25 -8.96 0.13
C ASN A 22 -5.92 -9.02 -1.25
N GLN A 23 -6.57 -7.93 -1.68
CA GLN A 23 -7.18 -7.80 -3.00
C GLN A 23 -6.14 -7.51 -4.11
N GLY A 24 -4.89 -7.19 -3.75
CA GLY A 24 -3.84 -6.84 -4.70
C GLY A 24 -3.86 -5.38 -5.17
N ASN A 25 -4.74 -4.55 -4.61
CA ASN A 25 -4.87 -3.14 -4.97
C ASN A 25 -3.77 -2.26 -4.35
N LEU A 26 -3.10 -2.74 -3.30
CA LEU A 26 -1.90 -2.12 -2.76
C LEU A 26 -0.72 -3.09 -2.91
N PRO A 27 0.45 -2.62 -3.38
CA PRO A 27 1.59 -3.48 -3.53
C PRO A 27 2.21 -3.82 -2.16
N LEU A 28 2.56 -5.10 -1.99
CA LEU A 28 3.14 -5.64 -0.77
C LEU A 28 4.61 -6.01 -1.00
N ILE A 29 5.47 -5.71 -0.02
CA ILE A 29 6.86 -6.20 0.00
C ILE A 29 7.17 -6.90 1.33
N LYS A 30 7.88 -8.03 1.24
CA LYS A 30 8.40 -8.75 2.41
C LYS A 30 9.80 -8.24 2.72
N VAL A 31 10.00 -7.72 3.93
CA VAL A 31 11.31 -7.26 4.42
C VAL A 31 11.61 -8.02 5.71
N GLY A 32 12.53 -8.99 5.62
CA GLY A 32 12.78 -9.95 6.70
C GLY A 32 11.51 -10.71 7.08
N ARG A 33 11.10 -10.60 8.35
CA ARG A 33 9.87 -11.23 8.89
C ARG A 33 8.62 -10.35 8.79
N ARG A 34 8.72 -9.11 8.29
CA ARG A 34 7.61 -8.15 8.24
C ARG A 34 7.05 -8.02 6.82
N ARG A 35 5.74 -7.81 6.74
CA ARG A 35 5.00 -7.44 5.54
C ARG A 35 4.76 -5.93 5.57
N LEU A 36 5.21 -5.24 4.54
CA LEU A 36 5.16 -3.79 4.45
C LEU A 36 4.43 -3.38 3.16
N VAL A 37 3.75 -2.24 3.18
CA VAL A 37 3.27 -1.58 1.96
C VAL A 37 4.47 -1.14 1.14
N ASN A 38 4.56 -1.56 -0.12
CA ASN A 38 5.63 -1.18 -1.03
C ASN A 38 5.37 0.20 -1.63
N VAL A 39 5.65 1.24 -0.85
CA VAL A 39 5.38 2.63 -1.23
C VAL A 39 6.11 3.03 -2.51
N ALA A 40 7.33 2.52 -2.74
CA ALA A 40 8.09 2.85 -3.94
C ALA A 40 7.37 2.35 -5.20
N LEU A 41 6.92 1.10 -5.21
CA LEU A 41 6.14 0.55 -6.33
C LEU A 41 4.80 1.26 -6.46
N PHE A 42 4.09 1.49 -5.35
CA PHE A 42 2.81 2.19 -5.36
C PHE A 42 2.93 3.59 -5.98
N THR A 43 3.97 4.35 -5.61
CA THR A 43 4.22 5.67 -6.20
C THR A 43 4.48 5.57 -7.71
N ILE A 44 5.28 4.60 -8.15
CA ILE A 44 5.54 4.40 -9.59
C ILE A 44 4.25 4.06 -10.33
N GLU A 45 3.45 3.12 -9.81
CA GLU A 45 2.16 2.73 -10.39
C GLU A 45 1.21 3.93 -10.47
N CYS A 46 1.12 4.74 -9.41
CA CYS A 46 0.29 5.95 -9.42
C CYS A 46 0.79 7.00 -10.43
N LEU A 47 2.10 7.17 -10.60
CA LEU A 47 2.67 8.12 -11.57
C LEU A 47 2.51 7.63 -13.02
N GLN A 48 2.48 6.32 -13.24
CA GLN A 48 2.34 5.68 -14.55
C GLN A 48 0.89 5.42 -14.93
N SER A 49 -0.03 5.49 -13.97
CA SER A 49 -1.46 5.34 -14.23
C SER A 49 -1.91 6.50 -15.12
N GLU A 50 -2.13 6.22 -16.40
CA GLU A 50 -2.86 7.11 -17.30
C GLU A 50 -4.32 7.13 -16.85
N ASP A 51 -4.74 8.26 -16.26
CA ASP A 51 -6.11 8.65 -15.89
C ASP A 51 -7.05 7.59 -15.28
N TRP A 52 -7.60 7.91 -14.10
CA TRP A 52 -8.77 7.20 -13.58
C TRP A 52 -9.94 7.37 -14.56
N HIS A 53 -10.23 6.36 -15.37
CA HIS A 53 -11.43 6.27 -16.21
C HIS A 53 -12.69 5.95 -15.39
#